data_AF-A0A841R9F4-F1
#
_entry.id   AF-A0A841R9F4-F1
#
_cell.length_a   1.000
_cell.length_b   1.000
_cell.length_c   1.000
_cell.angle_alpha   90.00
_cell.angle_beta   90.00
_cell.angle_gamma   90.00
#
_symmetry.space_group_name_H-M   'P 1'
#
loop_
_entity.id
_entity.type
_entity.pdbx_description
1 polymer ?
#
loop_
_entity_poly.entity_id
_entity_poly.type
_entity_poly.pdbx_seq_one_letter_code
_entity_poly.pdbx_strand_id
1 'polypeptide(L)'
;MGVVVNKTEEYADSRIERERQEIREHILAFLLSSILIFFFLQIFQKNIFAPLDRLKNAMLLISRKNAESDVPYINIKNEIGDIARAVNEFRINIIKLDKANFALEKTSADKENLIAALETRIKEINELQELIPICSYCKNVRNDKGYYEEIESYIAKHSSVDFSHTICPDCLRKYYPDSPKNCKGRSVRNLRVNRNINAFFLFSCCHFPLVS
;
A
#
# COMPACT_ATOMS: atom_id res chain seq x y z
N MET A 1 71.85 -69.03 -49.45
CA MET A 1 71.30 -69.01 -48.08
C MET A 1 69.85 -68.57 -48.19
N GLY A 2 68.91 -69.53 -48.18
CA GLY A 2 67.48 -69.24 -48.19
C GLY A 2 66.94 -69.34 -46.77
N VAL A 3 66.31 -68.26 -46.29
CA VAL A 3 65.65 -68.24 -44.98
C VAL A 3 64.32 -68.95 -45.12
N VAL A 4 64.14 -70.10 -44.45
CA VAL A 4 62.84 -70.77 -44.33
C VAL A 4 62.06 -70.04 -43.24
N VAL A 5 61.18 -69.12 -43.64
CA VAL A 5 60.27 -68.44 -42.71
C VAL A 5 59.18 -69.41 -42.27
N ASN A 6 58.87 -69.43 -40.96
CA ASN A 6 57.94 -70.39 -40.35
C ASN A 6 56.48 -69.93 -40.56
N LYS A 7 55.60 -70.82 -41.05
CA LYS A 7 54.16 -70.54 -41.31
C LYS A 7 53.40 -70.01 -40.09
N THR A 8 53.86 -70.30 -38.87
CA THR A 8 53.23 -69.79 -37.65
C THR A 8 53.49 -68.29 -37.43
N GLU A 9 54.63 -67.76 -37.88
CA GLU A 9 54.93 -66.32 -37.82
C GLU A 9 54.09 -65.54 -38.85
N GLU A 10 53.95 -66.07 -40.06
CA GLU A 10 53.14 -65.47 -41.13
C GLU A 10 51.64 -65.36 -40.72
N TYR A 11 51.11 -66.38 -40.06
CA TYR A 11 49.73 -66.33 -39.54
C TYR A 11 49.55 -65.30 -38.43
N ALA A 12 50.50 -65.20 -37.49
CA ALA A 12 50.46 -64.23 -36.41
C ALA A 12 50.53 -62.78 -36.92
N ASP A 13 51.39 -62.51 -37.90
CA ASP A 13 51.55 -61.18 -38.48
C ASP A 13 50.28 -60.71 -39.21
N SER A 14 49.66 -61.58 -40.01
CA SER A 14 48.40 -61.26 -40.70
C SER A 14 47.23 -60.98 -39.74
N ARG A 15 47.22 -61.61 -38.55
CA ARG A 15 46.21 -61.35 -37.51
C ARG A 15 46.45 -59.97 -36.87
N ILE A 16 47.70 -59.65 -36.56
CA ILE A 16 48.08 -58.36 -36.00
C ILE A 16 47.77 -57.22 -36.98
N GLU A 17 47.99 -57.42 -38.28
CA GLU A 17 47.64 -56.45 -39.32
C GLU A 17 46.13 -56.21 -39.41
N ARG A 18 45.30 -57.26 -39.35
CA ARG A 18 43.83 -57.13 -39.32
C ARG A 18 43.35 -56.38 -38.08
N GLU A 19 43.85 -56.75 -36.89
CA GLU A 19 43.50 -56.05 -35.63
C GLU A 19 43.94 -54.57 -35.68
N ARG A 20 45.12 -54.27 -36.26
CA ARG A 20 45.56 -52.88 -36.49
C ARG A 20 44.68 -52.13 -37.48
N GLN A 21 44.18 -52.80 -38.52
CA GLN A 21 43.28 -52.21 -39.50
C GLN A 21 41.93 -51.87 -38.87
N GLU A 22 41.33 -52.79 -38.12
CA GLU A 22 40.08 -52.56 -37.38
C GLU A 22 40.21 -51.39 -36.39
N ILE A 23 41.32 -51.36 -35.62
CA ILE A 23 41.60 -50.25 -34.70
C ILE A 23 41.73 -48.92 -35.46
N ARG A 24 42.42 -48.89 -36.61
CA ARG A 24 42.55 -47.67 -37.42
C ARG A 24 41.20 -47.19 -37.93
N GLU A 25 40.35 -48.08 -38.44
CA GLU A 25 39.01 -47.71 -38.93
C GLU A 25 38.14 -47.14 -37.80
N HIS A 26 38.15 -47.75 -36.61
CA HIS A 26 37.44 -47.22 -35.46
C HIS A 26 37.95 -45.85 -35.02
N ILE A 27 39.28 -45.66 -34.98
CA ILE A 27 39.88 -44.37 -34.65
C ILE A 27 39.48 -43.30 -35.68
N LEU A 28 39.55 -43.62 -36.97
CA LEU A 28 39.16 -42.70 -38.04
C LEU A 28 37.67 -42.34 -37.95
N ALA A 29 36.79 -43.31 -37.73
CA ALA A 29 35.36 -43.08 -37.54
C ALA A 29 35.09 -42.17 -36.34
N PHE A 30 35.79 -42.40 -35.22
CA PHE A 30 35.67 -41.54 -34.04
C PHE A 30 36.13 -40.10 -34.31
N LEU A 31 37.29 -39.92 -34.94
CA LEU A 31 37.80 -38.60 -35.30
C LEU A 31 36.86 -37.85 -36.25
N LEU A 32 36.33 -38.52 -37.27
CA LEU A 32 35.37 -37.93 -38.20
C LEU A 32 34.07 -37.54 -37.47
N SER A 33 33.55 -38.41 -36.59
CA SER A 33 32.36 -38.09 -35.80
C SER A 33 32.58 -36.90 -34.88
N SER A 34 33.74 -36.82 -34.21
CA SER A 34 34.12 -35.69 -33.36
C SER A 34 34.22 -34.39 -34.16
N ILE A 35 34.76 -34.43 -35.37
CA ILE A 35 34.85 -33.26 -36.25
C ILE A 35 33.44 -32.81 -36.67
N LEU A 36 32.57 -33.74 -37.08
CA LEU A 36 31.18 -33.43 -37.44
C LEU A 36 30.40 -32.82 -36.28
N ILE A 37 30.55 -33.38 -35.07
CA ILE A 37 29.93 -32.85 -33.85
C ILE A 37 30.46 -31.44 -33.56
N PHE A 38 31.77 -31.22 -33.69
CA PHE A 38 32.37 -29.91 -33.46
C PHE A 38 31.79 -28.85 -34.41
N PHE A 39 31.70 -29.15 -35.72
CA PHE A 39 31.07 -28.25 -36.69
C PHE A 39 29.59 -28.03 -36.40
N PHE A 40 28.85 -29.07 -36.05
CA PHE A 40 27.45 -28.97 -35.68
C PHE A 40 27.25 -28.05 -34.46
N LEU A 41 28.07 -28.22 -33.41
CA LEU A 41 28.04 -27.35 -32.23
C LEU A 41 28.38 -25.89 -32.58
N GLN A 42 29.34 -25.65 -33.47
CA GLN A 42 29.66 -24.28 -33.92
C GLN A 42 28.49 -23.63 -34.68
N ILE A 43 27.83 -24.37 -35.57
CA ILE A 43 26.65 -23.91 -36.29
C ILE A 43 25.53 -23.57 -35.30
N PHE A 44 25.26 -24.48 -34.35
CA PHE A 44 24.24 -24.30 -33.33
C PHE A 44 24.51 -23.07 -32.46
N GLN A 45 25.76 -22.86 -32.02
CA GLN A 45 26.16 -21.69 -31.25
C GLN A 45 25.91 -20.37 -31.97
N LYS A 46 26.21 -20.31 -33.27
CA LYS A 46 26.03 -19.09 -34.06
C LYS A 46 24.57 -18.78 -34.37
N ASN A 47 23.78 -19.81 -34.65
CA ASN A 47 22.41 -19.63 -35.14
C ASN A 47 21.36 -19.55 -34.03
N ILE A 48 21.61 -20.14 -32.86
CA ILE A 48 20.61 -20.23 -31.78
C ILE A 48 21.09 -19.50 -30.52
N PHE A 49 22.26 -19.85 -29.99
CA PHE A 49 22.71 -19.27 -28.72
C PHE A 49 23.05 -17.79 -28.83
N ALA A 50 23.75 -17.36 -29.87
CA ALA A 50 24.14 -15.95 -30.02
C ALA A 50 22.93 -14.99 -30.12
N PRO A 51 21.86 -15.27 -30.92
CA PRO A 51 20.66 -14.45 -30.91
C PRO A 51 19.92 -14.42 -29.57
N LEU A 52 19.83 -15.56 -28.87
CA LEU A 52 19.20 -15.63 -27.55
C LEU A 52 19.93 -14.79 -26.51
N ASP A 53 21.27 -14.80 -26.52
CA ASP A 53 22.05 -14.01 -25.56
C ASP A 53 21.86 -12.49 -25.78
N ARG A 54 21.78 -12.06 -27.04
CA ARG A 54 21.48 -10.65 -27.36
C ARG A 54 20.07 -10.25 -26.94
N LEU A 55 19.06 -11.12 -27.15
CA LEU A 55 17.70 -10.86 -26.69
C LEU A 55 17.61 -10.81 -25.15
N LYS A 56 18.31 -11.70 -24.44
CA LYS A 56 18.44 -11.66 -22.98
C LYS A 56 19.01 -10.31 -22.52
N ASN A 57 20.09 -9.86 -23.15
CA ASN A 57 20.71 -8.59 -22.79
C ASN A 57 19.79 -7.40 -23.08
N ALA A 58 19.07 -7.41 -24.21
CA ALA A 58 18.05 -6.40 -24.50
C ALA A 58 16.94 -6.37 -23.44
N MET A 59 16.43 -7.53 -23.01
CA MET A 59 15.41 -7.63 -21.96
C MET A 59 15.93 -7.11 -20.61
N LEU A 60 17.17 -7.40 -20.26
CA LEU A 60 17.81 -6.88 -19.04
C LEU A 60 17.94 -5.35 -19.06
N LEU A 61 18.24 -4.77 -20.22
CA LEU A 61 18.29 -3.31 -20.39
C LEU A 61 16.90 -2.67 -20.22
N ILE A 62 15.88 -3.26 -20.86
CA ILE A 62 14.49 -2.82 -20.74
C ILE A 62 14.02 -2.89 -19.28
N SER A 63 14.36 -3.97 -18.56
CA SER A 63 13.97 -4.17 -17.16
C SER A 63 14.58 -3.13 -16.21
N ARG A 64 15.76 -2.59 -16.52
CA ARG A 64 16.43 -1.55 -15.70
C ARG A 64 15.91 -0.13 -15.99
N LYS A 65 14.70 0.01 -16.55
CA LYS A 65 14.06 1.27 -16.97
C LYS A 65 14.77 2.04 -18.11
N ASN A 66 15.75 1.43 -18.77
CA ASN A 66 16.32 1.96 -20.02
C ASN A 66 15.56 1.38 -21.23
N ALA A 67 14.25 1.62 -21.27
CA ALA A 67 13.34 1.07 -22.29
C ALA A 67 13.49 1.70 -23.70
N GLU A 68 14.44 2.61 -23.86
CA GLU A 68 14.76 3.29 -25.12
C GLU A 68 15.65 2.46 -26.05
N SER A 69 16.27 1.39 -25.54
CA SER A 69 17.07 0.49 -26.38
C SER A 69 16.20 -0.32 -27.35
N ASP A 70 16.61 -0.36 -28.62
CA ASP A 70 15.92 -1.11 -29.66
C ASP A 70 16.10 -2.63 -29.47
N VAL A 71 15.03 -3.38 -29.73
CA VAL A 71 15.07 -4.84 -29.66
C VAL A 71 15.64 -5.39 -30.98
N PRO A 72 16.70 -6.23 -30.94
CA PRO A 72 17.27 -6.79 -32.15
C PRO A 72 16.34 -7.85 -32.76
N TYR A 73 16.53 -8.16 -34.06
CA TYR A 73 15.87 -9.27 -34.75
C TYR A 73 14.35 -9.17 -34.99
N ILE A 74 13.72 -8.02 -34.70
CA ILE A 74 12.26 -7.80 -34.89
C ILE A 74 11.79 -8.18 -36.30
N ASN A 75 12.59 -7.86 -37.31
CA ASN A 75 12.23 -8.04 -38.73
C ASN A 75 12.47 -9.46 -39.26
N ILE A 76 12.98 -10.37 -38.44
CA ILE A 76 13.25 -11.75 -38.86
C ILE A 76 11.94 -12.55 -38.78
N LYS A 77 11.67 -13.35 -39.82
CA LYS A 77 10.50 -14.23 -39.92
C LYS A 77 10.85 -15.66 -39.49
N ASN A 78 11.24 -15.82 -38.24
CA ASN A 78 11.47 -17.11 -37.60
C ASN A 78 11.08 -17.02 -36.11
N GLU A 79 11.21 -18.13 -35.38
CA GLU A 79 10.83 -18.24 -33.97
C GLU A 79 11.58 -17.23 -33.09
N ILE A 80 12.85 -16.96 -33.39
CA ILE A 80 13.65 -15.94 -32.70
C ILE A 80 13.09 -14.53 -32.95
N GLY A 81 12.68 -14.24 -34.18
CA GLY A 81 12.02 -13.00 -34.54
C GLY A 81 10.64 -12.85 -33.90
N ASP A 82 9.89 -13.94 -33.74
CA ASP A 82 8.61 -13.95 -33.02
C ASP A 82 8.83 -13.55 -31.55
N ILE A 83 9.85 -14.12 -30.90
CA ILE A 83 10.28 -13.74 -29.54
C ILE A 83 10.69 -12.27 -29.51
N ALA A 84 11.49 -11.81 -30.47
CA ALA A 84 11.92 -10.42 -30.54
C ALA A 84 10.74 -9.44 -30.64
N ARG A 85 9.70 -9.78 -31.41
CA ARG A 85 8.47 -8.98 -31.50
C ARG A 85 7.71 -8.96 -30.18
N ALA A 86 7.56 -10.11 -29.52
CA ALA A 86 6.95 -10.18 -28.20
C ALA A 86 7.70 -9.33 -27.16
N VAL A 87 9.04 -9.35 -27.18
CA VAL A 87 9.88 -8.51 -26.32
C VAL A 87 9.69 -7.02 -26.66
N ASN A 88 9.55 -6.66 -27.93
CA ASN A 88 9.26 -5.28 -28.32
C ASN A 88 7.87 -4.82 -27.86
N GLU A 89 6.85 -5.67 -27.94
CA GLU A 89 5.52 -5.37 -27.37
C GLU A 89 5.60 -5.16 -25.86
N PHE A 90 6.36 -6.01 -25.16
CA PHE A 90 6.58 -5.86 -23.72
C PHE A 90 7.27 -4.53 -23.37
N ARG A 91 8.31 -4.14 -24.13
CA ARG A 91 8.99 -2.85 -24.00
C ARG A 91 8.01 -1.67 -24.15
N ILE A 92 7.17 -1.71 -25.18
CA ILE A 92 6.17 -0.68 -25.44
C ILE A 92 5.18 -0.58 -24.27
N ASN A 93 4.75 -1.73 -23.71
CA ASN A 93 3.84 -1.76 -22.59
C ASN A 93 4.46 -1.19 -21.30
N ILE A 94 5.74 -1.41 -21.05
CA ILE A 94 6.46 -0.78 -19.92
C ILE A 94 6.45 0.75 -20.07
N ILE A 95 6.79 1.27 -21.26
CA ILE A 95 6.79 2.72 -21.51
C ILE A 95 5.39 3.31 -21.32
N LYS A 96 4.34 2.59 -21.75
CA LYS A 96 2.95 3.00 -21.54
C LYS A 96 2.60 3.04 -20.05
N LEU A 97 3.04 2.04 -19.28
CA LEU A 97 2.77 1.92 -17.86
C LEU A 97 3.47 3.05 -17.06
N ASP A 98 4.71 3.38 -17.40
CA ASP A 98 5.43 4.49 -16.78
C ASP A 98 4.73 5.85 -17.02
N LYS A 99 4.21 6.08 -18.23
CA LYS A 99 3.43 7.29 -18.54
C LYS A 99 2.11 7.35 -17.76
N ALA A 100 1.42 6.22 -17.62
CA ALA A 100 0.18 6.13 -16.85
C ALA A 100 0.43 6.39 -15.35
N ASN A 101 1.50 5.84 -14.80
CA ASN A 101 1.89 6.09 -13.40
C ASN A 101 2.22 7.56 -13.16
N PHE A 102 2.96 8.20 -14.07
CA PHE A 102 3.25 9.64 -13.96
C PHE A 102 1.98 10.50 -13.96
N ALA A 103 1.00 10.16 -14.81
CA ALA A 103 -0.31 10.84 -14.81
C ALA A 103 -1.10 10.59 -13.51
N LEU A 104 -0.99 9.40 -12.93
CA LEU A 104 -1.62 9.05 -11.66
C LEU A 104 -1.01 9.82 -10.49
N GLU A 105 0.32 9.90 -10.40
CA GLU A 105 1.04 10.65 -9.38
C GLU A 105 0.65 12.13 -9.40
N LYS A 106 0.59 12.74 -10.60
CA LYS A 106 0.11 14.12 -10.76
C LYS A 106 -1.33 14.29 -10.25
N THR A 107 -2.21 13.37 -10.60
CA THR A 107 -3.61 13.39 -10.13
C THR A 107 -3.70 13.26 -8.61
N SER A 108 -2.81 12.49 -7.97
CA SER A 108 -2.74 12.37 -6.51
C SER A 108 -2.33 13.69 -5.87
N ALA A 109 -1.29 14.33 -6.39
CA ALA A 109 -0.83 15.62 -5.90
C ALA A 109 -1.91 16.71 -6.03
N ASP A 110 -2.63 16.74 -7.16
CA ASP A 110 -3.74 17.68 -7.36
C ASP A 110 -4.88 17.45 -6.36
N LYS A 111 -5.21 16.18 -6.05
CA LYS A 111 -6.21 15.83 -5.03
C LYS A 111 -5.77 16.27 -3.63
N GLU A 112 -4.51 16.06 -3.26
CA GLU A 112 -3.96 16.49 -1.97
C GLU A 112 -4.05 18.01 -1.80
N ASN A 113 -3.69 18.77 -2.84
CA ASN A 113 -3.84 20.23 -2.84
C ASN A 113 -5.30 20.66 -2.67
N LEU A 114 -6.23 19.96 -3.33
CA LEU A 114 -7.66 20.26 -3.22
C LEU A 114 -8.18 19.97 -1.80
N ILE A 115 -7.76 18.86 -1.20
CA ILE A 115 -8.10 18.52 0.19
C ILE A 115 -7.58 19.60 1.15
N ALA A 116 -6.32 20.02 1.01
CA ALA A 116 -5.75 21.08 1.84
C ALA A 116 -6.52 22.41 1.69
N ALA A 117 -6.93 22.76 0.47
CA ALA A 117 -7.75 23.94 0.22
C ALA A 117 -9.14 23.83 0.87
N LEU A 118 -9.78 22.65 0.80
CA LEU A 118 -11.07 22.39 1.45
C LEU A 118 -10.96 22.46 2.98
N GLU A 119 -9.93 21.86 3.57
CA GLU A 119 -9.67 21.94 5.01
C GLU A 119 -9.47 23.38 5.49
N THR A 120 -8.77 24.19 4.69
CA THR A 120 -8.58 25.62 4.98
C THR A 120 -9.92 26.36 4.98
N ARG A 121 -10.78 26.13 3.98
CA ARG A 121 -12.14 26.72 3.94
C ARG A 121 -13.01 26.30 5.12
N ILE A 122 -12.92 25.03 5.53
CA ILE A 122 -13.66 24.54 6.71
C ILE A 122 -13.18 25.25 7.98
N LYS A 123 -11.87 25.47 8.14
CA LYS A 123 -11.34 26.25 9.27
C LYS A 123 -11.85 27.69 9.27
N GLU A 124 -11.81 28.37 8.13
CA GLU A 124 -12.35 29.75 7.98
C GLU A 124 -13.83 29.82 8.39
N ILE A 125 -14.65 28.83 7.99
CA ILE A 125 -16.07 28.77 8.36
C ILE A 125 -16.23 28.51 9.86
N ASN A 126 -15.47 27.58 10.45
CA ASN A 126 -15.56 27.27 11.87
C ASN A 126 -15.16 28.46 12.75
N GLU A 127 -14.19 29.28 12.33
CA GLU A 127 -13.84 30.54 13.01
C GLU A 127 -14.98 31.58 12.96
N LEU A 128 -15.81 31.56 11.91
CA LEU A 128 -16.98 32.43 11.77
C LEU A 128 -18.23 31.92 12.53
N GLN A 129 -18.22 30.67 13.01
CA GLN A 129 -19.34 30.05 13.73
C GLN A 129 -19.36 30.34 15.25
N GLU A 130 -18.39 31.07 15.80
CA GLU A 130 -18.33 31.34 17.24
C GLU A 130 -19.35 32.39 17.74
N LEU A 131 -20.11 33.03 16.85
CA LEU A 131 -21.09 34.04 17.23
C LEU A 131 -22.48 33.42 17.42
N ILE A 132 -22.80 33.09 18.67
CA ILE A 132 -24.16 32.71 19.06
C ILE A 132 -25.05 33.95 19.01
N PRO A 133 -26.11 33.99 18.18
CA PRO A 133 -27.04 35.11 18.14
C PRO A 133 -27.91 35.13 19.40
N ILE A 134 -27.55 36.01 20.34
CA ILE A 134 -28.25 36.20 21.62
C ILE A 134 -29.14 37.44 21.54
N CYS A 135 -30.38 37.35 22.04
CA CYS A 135 -31.24 38.52 22.19
C CYS A 135 -30.67 39.46 23.27
N SER A 136 -30.41 40.72 22.93
CA SER A 136 -29.89 41.72 23.88
C SER A 136 -30.82 42.03 25.06
N TYR A 137 -32.11 41.69 24.94
CA TYR A 137 -33.11 41.95 25.98
C TYR A 137 -33.32 40.73 26.90
N CYS A 138 -33.69 39.58 26.34
CA CYS A 138 -34.05 38.39 27.12
C CYS A 138 -32.94 37.33 27.23
N LYS A 139 -31.79 37.51 26.54
CA LYS A 139 -30.65 36.58 26.50
C LYS A 139 -30.95 35.18 25.94
N ASN A 140 -32.13 34.96 25.36
CA ASN A 140 -32.43 33.74 24.63
C ASN A 140 -31.58 33.67 23.35
N VAL A 141 -31.20 32.44 22.99
CA VAL A 141 -30.43 32.13 21.79
C VAL A 141 -31.40 31.86 20.64
N ARG A 142 -31.10 32.40 19.46
CA ARG A 142 -31.83 32.07 18.23
C ARG A 142 -31.23 30.80 17.61
N ASN A 143 -32.05 29.78 17.43
CA ASN A 143 -31.64 28.54 16.76
C ASN A 143 -31.68 28.65 15.23
N ASP A 144 -31.14 27.64 14.55
CA ASP A 144 -31.07 27.58 13.07
C ASP A 144 -32.45 27.59 12.39
N LYS A 145 -33.51 27.25 13.13
CA LYS A 145 -34.91 27.29 12.67
C LYS A 145 -35.56 28.66 12.89
N GLY A 146 -34.82 29.61 13.47
CA GLY A 146 -35.26 30.97 13.72
C GLY A 146 -36.05 31.19 15.01
N TYR A 147 -36.24 30.16 15.84
CA TYR A 147 -36.94 30.26 17.14
C TYR A 147 -35.97 30.63 18.25
N TYR A 148 -36.51 31.28 19.29
CA TYR A 148 -35.76 31.60 20.51
C TYR A 148 -35.91 30.48 21.53
N GLU A 149 -34.79 30.05 22.11
CA GLU A 149 -34.77 29.12 23.22
C GLU A 149 -33.81 29.59 24.32
N GLU A 150 -33.98 29.05 25.52
CA GLU A 150 -33.10 29.35 26.65
C GLU A 150 -31.66 28.90 26.35
N ILE A 151 -30.68 29.66 26.84
CA ILE A 151 -29.27 29.44 26.51
C ILE A 151 -28.76 28.08 26.99
N GLU A 152 -29.22 27.63 28.16
CA GLU A 152 -28.90 26.33 28.74
C GLU A 152 -29.41 25.20 27.84
N SER A 153 -30.64 25.35 27.33
CA SER A 153 -31.23 24.38 26.40
C SER A 153 -30.50 24.35 25.08
N TYR A 154 -30.07 25.51 24.56
CA TYR A 154 -29.29 25.59 23.33
C TYR A 154 -27.92 24.92 23.46
N ILE A 155 -27.17 25.24 24.53
CA ILE A 155 -25.83 24.69 24.78
C ILE A 155 -25.89 23.20 25.07
N ALA A 156 -26.87 22.72 25.84
CA ALA A 156 -27.02 21.28 26.11
C ALA A 156 -27.37 20.45 24.85
N LYS A 157 -27.97 21.06 23.83
CA LYS A 157 -28.27 20.41 22.54
C LYS A 157 -27.08 20.43 21.58
N HIS A 158 -26.27 21.49 21.60
CA HIS A 158 -25.18 21.72 20.64
C HIS A 158 -23.78 21.44 21.21
N SER A 159 -23.68 21.07 22.49
CA SER A 159 -22.41 20.72 23.15
C SER A 159 -22.59 19.55 24.11
N SER A 160 -21.49 18.91 24.46
CA SER A 160 -21.46 17.78 25.40
C SER A 160 -21.40 18.24 26.88
N VAL A 161 -22.05 19.36 27.23
CA VAL A 161 -21.94 20.00 28.55
C VAL A 161 -23.22 19.79 29.36
N ASP A 162 -23.06 19.28 30.59
CA ASP A 162 -24.15 19.15 31.57
C ASP A 162 -24.18 20.37 32.51
N PHE A 163 -25.37 20.92 32.76
CA PHE A 163 -25.56 22.04 33.68
C PHE A 163 -26.00 21.57 35.07
N SER A 164 -25.30 22.04 36.10
CA SER A 164 -25.74 21.92 37.49
C SER A 164 -26.38 23.22 37.98
N HIS A 165 -27.57 23.15 38.57
CA HIS A 165 -28.24 24.31 39.16
C HIS A 165 -27.75 24.50 40.61
N THR A 166 -26.64 25.23 40.78
CA THR A 166 -26.13 25.62 42.10
C THR A 166 -26.46 27.08 42.42
N ILE A 167 -26.86 27.38 43.65
CA ILE A 167 -27.02 28.77 44.12
C ILE A 167 -25.68 29.28 44.67
N CYS A 168 -25.22 30.45 44.21
CA CYS A 168 -24.00 31.03 44.77
C CYS A 168 -24.24 31.53 46.22
N PRO A 169 -23.18 31.61 47.06
CA PRO A 169 -23.31 32.04 48.45
C PRO A 169 -23.95 33.43 48.62
N ASP A 170 -23.76 34.33 47.65
CA ASP A 170 -24.32 35.68 47.66
C ASP A 170 -25.84 35.68 47.46
N CYS A 171 -26.32 34.91 46.47
CA CYS A 171 -27.75 34.74 46.21
C CYS A 171 -28.43 34.01 47.36
N LEU A 172 -27.77 33.01 47.95
CA LEU A 172 -28.31 32.31 49.11
C LEU A 172 -28.50 33.27 50.30
N ARG A 173 -27.51 34.12 50.60
CA ARG A 173 -27.63 35.14 51.65
C ARG A 173 -28.71 36.18 51.38
N LYS A 174 -28.93 36.54 50.13
CA LYS A 174 -29.90 37.56 49.72
C LYS A 174 -31.34 37.06 49.76
N TYR A 175 -31.60 35.86 49.26
CA TYR A 175 -32.96 35.33 49.10
C TYR A 175 -33.37 34.35 50.21
N TYR A 176 -32.40 33.82 50.96
CA TYR A 176 -32.63 32.92 52.09
C TYR A 176 -31.82 33.37 53.32
N PRO A 177 -32.09 34.57 53.87
CA PRO A 177 -31.33 35.12 54.99
C PRO A 177 -31.41 34.26 56.27
N ASP A 178 -32.47 33.48 56.42
CA ASP A 178 -32.72 32.59 57.56
C ASP A 178 -32.15 31.16 57.37
N SER A 179 -31.43 30.92 56.26
CA SER A 179 -30.80 29.62 56.03
C SER A 179 -29.66 29.36 57.04
N PRO A 180 -29.55 28.14 57.61
CA PRO A 180 -28.53 27.83 58.60
C PRO A 180 -27.12 27.99 58.02
N LYS A 181 -26.32 28.88 58.62
CA LYS A 181 -25.01 29.34 58.16
C LYS A 181 -23.88 28.28 58.16
N ASN A 182 -24.19 27.01 58.34
CA ASN A 182 -23.21 25.96 58.63
C ASN A 182 -23.32 24.69 57.76
N CYS A 183 -23.62 24.81 56.46
CA CYS A 183 -23.34 23.70 55.54
C CYS A 183 -21.90 23.79 55.04
N LYS A 184 -20.94 23.26 55.83
CA LYS A 184 -19.57 23.04 55.35
C LYS A 184 -19.61 21.99 54.24
N GLY A 185 -18.99 22.34 53.12
CA GLY A 185 -19.12 21.66 51.84
C GLY A 185 -18.93 20.14 51.91
N ARG A 186 -19.80 19.44 51.18
CA ARG A 186 -19.46 18.13 50.62
C ARG A 186 -19.62 18.22 49.12
N SER A 187 -18.56 17.84 48.41
CA SER A 187 -18.48 17.75 46.96
C SER A 187 -19.76 17.15 46.39
N VAL A 188 -20.45 17.91 45.55
CA VAL A 188 -21.56 17.38 44.75
C VAL A 188 -20.92 16.38 43.79
N ARG A 189 -20.96 15.09 44.14
CA ARG A 189 -20.58 14.02 43.22
C ARG A 189 -21.58 14.05 42.08
N ASN A 190 -21.09 14.18 40.85
CA ASN A 190 -21.84 14.17 39.60
C ASN A 190 -22.97 13.14 39.64
N LEU A 191 -24.21 13.60 39.81
CA LEU A 191 -25.40 12.79 39.66
C LEU A 191 -25.68 12.68 38.16
N ARG A 192 -25.24 11.56 37.58
CA ARG A 192 -25.63 11.16 36.23
C ARG A 192 -27.11 10.78 36.28
N VAL A 193 -27.99 11.73 35.96
CA VAL A 193 -29.43 11.46 35.86
C VAL A 193 -29.69 10.81 34.50
N ASN A 194 -29.71 9.47 34.49
CA ASN A 194 -30.21 8.72 33.34
C ASN A 194 -31.74 8.84 33.30
N ARG A 195 -32.29 9.18 32.14
CA ARG A 195 -33.72 9.30 31.87
C ARG A 195 -34.39 7.93 31.96
N ASN A 196 -34.83 7.57 33.17
CA ASN A 196 -35.98 6.71 33.49
C ASN A 196 -35.74 6.10 34.86
N ILE A 197 -36.51 6.54 35.85
CA ILE A 197 -37.06 5.79 37.00
C ILE A 197 -37.67 6.84 37.94
N ASN A 198 -38.93 6.63 38.32
CA ASN A 198 -39.57 7.33 39.44
C ASN A 198 -38.71 7.20 40.69
N ALA A 199 -37.95 8.22 41.04
CA ALA A 199 -37.17 8.27 42.27
C ALA A 199 -37.71 9.39 43.16
N PHE A 200 -38.55 8.97 44.09
CA PHE A 200 -39.00 9.68 45.27
C PHE A 200 -37.75 10.14 46.06
N PHE A 201 -37.24 11.35 45.80
CA PHE A 201 -36.13 11.90 46.57
C PHE A 201 -36.67 12.51 47.87
N LEU A 202 -36.63 11.69 48.92
CA LEU A 202 -36.71 12.15 50.30
C LEU A 202 -35.62 13.21 50.52
N PHE A 203 -36.06 14.45 50.70
CA PHE A 203 -35.35 15.48 51.44
C PHE A 203 -34.97 14.91 52.82
N SER A 204 -33.72 14.48 52.99
CA SER A 204 -33.18 14.15 54.31
C SER A 204 -31.82 14.81 54.49
N CYS A 205 -31.83 16.12 54.69
CA CYS A 205 -30.67 16.88 55.16
C CYS A 205 -30.97 17.95 56.22
N CYS A 206 -32.16 17.95 56.82
CA CYS A 206 -32.43 18.72 58.04
C CYS A 206 -33.22 17.85 59.02
N HIS A 207 -32.57 17.42 60.10
CA HIS A 207 -33.27 16.91 61.27
C HIS A 207 -34.00 18.10 61.92
N PHE A 208 -35.29 18.24 61.62
CA PHE A 208 -36.22 19.14 62.29
C PHE A 208 -36.68 18.42 63.57
N PRO A 209 -36.34 18.87 64.80
CA PRO A 209 -37.08 18.43 65.96
C PRO A 209 -38.41 19.19 65.95
N LEU A 210 -39.50 18.46 65.70
CA LEU A 210 -40.85 18.97 65.85
C LEU A 210 -41.11 19.32 67.32
N VAL A 211 -41.73 20.47 67.50
CA VAL A 211 -42.30 20.97 68.75
C VAL A 211 -43.38 20.01 69.25
N SER A 212 -43.28 19.67 70.54
CA SER A 212 -44.39 19.46 71.48
C SER A 212 -43.91 19.81 72.87
#